data_AF-A0AAU1HDJ3-F1
#
_entry.id   AF-A0AAU1HDJ3-F1
#
_cell.length_a   1.000
_cell.length_b   1.000
_cell.length_c   1.000
_cell.angle_alpha   90.00
_cell.angle_beta   90.00
_cell.angle_gamma   90.00
#
_symmetry.space_group_name_H-M   'P 1'
#
loop_
_entity.id
_entity.type
_entity.pdbx_description
1 polymer ?
#
loop_
_entity_poly.entity_id
_entity_poly.type
_entity_poly.pdbx_seq_one_letter_code
_entity_poly.pdbx_strand_id
1 'polypeptide(L)'
;MAVQPASAAQTDLYWWGTHAAVDNNPGNGAPGWVWVYGTTHAETSGGAIVYQLFDGKTYELDAWGGQTASAYTSTPVKGFKACYSDFISGSWTNHCSGWHWFG
;
A
#
# COMPACT_ATOMS: atom_id res chain seq x y z
N MET A 1 -23.24 6.94 -11.41
CA MET A 1 -23.10 5.48 -11.20
C MET A 1 -21.62 5.19 -11.18
N ALA A 2 -21.06 4.85 -10.01
CA ALA A 2 -19.64 4.53 -9.90
C ALA A 2 -19.43 3.13 -10.47
N VAL A 3 -18.62 3.02 -11.52
CA VAL A 3 -18.19 1.73 -12.07
C VAL A 3 -17.30 1.09 -11.03
N GLN A 4 -17.80 0.05 -10.37
CA GLN A 4 -16.95 -0.83 -9.56
C GLN A 4 -16.04 -1.59 -10.55
N PRO A 5 -14.71 -1.48 -10.44
CA PRO A 5 -13.81 -2.27 -11.28
C PRO A 5 -14.07 -3.76 -11.06
N ALA A 6 -14.04 -4.52 -12.15
CA ALA A 6 -14.22 -5.96 -12.12
C ALA A 6 -13.14 -6.58 -11.22
N SER A 7 -13.61 -7.20 -10.14
CA SER A 7 -12.84 -7.78 -9.07
C SER A 7 -11.86 -8.84 -9.56
N ALA A 8 -10.60 -8.47 -9.75
CA ALA A 8 -9.53 -9.34 -9.29
C ALA A 8 -9.44 -9.22 -7.77
N ALA A 9 -9.07 -10.32 -7.11
CA ALA A 9 -8.99 -10.36 -5.66
C ALA A 9 -7.85 -9.43 -5.22
N GLN A 10 -8.23 -8.24 -4.75
CA GLN A 10 -7.33 -7.36 -4.02
C GLN A 10 -6.63 -8.18 -2.93
N THR A 11 -5.31 -8.10 -2.89
CA THR A 11 -4.50 -8.76 -1.87
C THR A 11 -4.20 -7.74 -0.78
N ASP A 12 -4.70 -8.01 0.41
CA ASP A 12 -4.58 -7.14 1.56
C ASP A 12 -3.45 -7.56 2.50
N LEU A 13 -2.78 -6.57 3.08
CA LEU A 13 -1.77 -6.74 4.12
C LEU A 13 -2.01 -5.73 5.24
N TYR A 14 -2.17 -6.25 6.45
CA TYR A 14 -2.38 -5.44 7.65
C TYR A 14 -1.12 -5.47 8.52
N TRP A 15 -0.64 -4.29 8.91
CA TRP A 15 0.53 -4.15 9.77
C TRP A 15 0.38 -2.96 10.70
N TRP A 16 0.27 -3.22 12.01
CA TRP A 16 0.23 -2.18 13.05
C TRP A 16 -0.78 -1.05 12.78
N GLY A 17 -1.97 -1.42 12.31
CA GLY A 17 -3.05 -0.48 11.98
C GLY A 17 -2.98 0.11 10.57
N THR A 18 -1.86 -0.02 9.86
CA THR A 18 -1.80 0.27 8.42
C THR A 18 -2.42 -0.88 7.65
N HIS A 19 -3.27 -0.56 6.68
CA HIS A 19 -3.79 -1.50 5.71
C HIS A 19 -3.27 -1.13 4.33
N ALA A 20 -2.49 -2.02 3.73
CA ALA A 20 -1.99 -1.90 2.37
C ALA A 20 -2.71 -2.92 1.49
N ALA A 21 -2.99 -2.54 0.25
CA ALA A 21 -3.65 -3.44 -0.68
C ALA A 21 -3.15 -3.29 -2.11
N VAL A 22 -3.15 -4.38 -2.86
CA VAL A 22 -2.66 -4.44 -4.24
C VAL A 22 -3.60 -5.27 -5.10
N ASP A 23 -3.84 -4.82 -6.31
CA ASP A 23 -4.55 -5.55 -7.36
C ASP A 23 -3.75 -5.51 -8.66
N ASN A 24 -3.33 -6.67 -9.17
CA ASN A 24 -2.57 -6.80 -10.43
C ASN A 24 -3.46 -7.04 -11.66
N ASN A 25 -4.79 -7.07 -11.51
CA ASN A 25 -5.71 -7.18 -12.63
C ASN A 25 -7.05 -6.47 -12.34
N PRO A 26 -7.04 -5.15 -12.10
CA PRO A 26 -8.23 -4.38 -11.69
C PRO A 26 -9.31 -4.24 -12.78
N GLY A 27 -9.16 -4.88 -13.94
CA GLY A 27 -10.17 -4.89 -15.01
C GLY A 27 -10.47 -3.53 -15.64
N ASN A 28 -9.69 -2.49 -15.35
CA ASN A 28 -9.88 -1.11 -15.83
C ASN A 28 -8.79 -0.66 -16.82
N GLY A 29 -8.01 -1.60 -17.37
CA GLY A 29 -6.92 -1.35 -18.30
C GLY A 29 -5.59 -0.95 -17.64
N ALA A 30 -5.56 -0.75 -16.32
CA ALA A 30 -4.30 -0.59 -15.59
C ALA A 30 -3.62 -1.95 -15.36
N PRO A 31 -2.28 -2.04 -15.49
CA PRO A 31 -1.50 -3.23 -15.14
C PRO A 31 -1.57 -3.61 -13.67
N GLY A 32 -1.84 -2.64 -12.80
CA GLY A 32 -2.05 -2.85 -11.38
C GLY A 32 -2.48 -1.58 -10.68
N TRP A 33 -2.98 -1.75 -9.46
CA TRP A 33 -3.36 -0.70 -8.53
C TRP A 33 -2.85 -1.03 -7.14
N VAL A 34 -2.52 0.04 -6.42
CA VAL A 34 -2.10 -0.03 -5.03
C VAL A 34 -2.92 0.95 -4.20
N TRP A 35 -3.22 0.55 -2.97
CA TRP A 35 -3.88 1.38 -1.97
C TRP A 35 -3.14 1.28 -0.65
N VAL A 36 -3.16 2.38 0.08
CA VAL A 36 -2.85 2.40 1.50
C VAL A 36 -3.94 3.15 2.23
N TYR A 37 -4.46 2.51 3.27
CA TYR A 37 -5.36 3.10 4.22
C TYR A 37 -4.53 3.42 5.45
N GLY A 38 -4.35 4.72 5.68
CA GLY A 38 -3.62 5.26 6.81
C GLY A 38 -4.21 4.77 8.12
N THR A 39 -3.32 4.50 9.07
CA THR A 39 -3.67 4.01 10.40
C THR A 39 -4.45 5.04 11.21
N THR A 40 -5.38 4.57 12.04
CA THR A 40 -6.07 5.39 13.05
C THR A 40 -5.47 5.20 14.45
N HIS A 41 -4.37 4.45 14.54
CA HIS A 41 -3.72 4.14 15.81
C HIS A 41 -3.07 5.41 16.39
N ALA A 42 -3.34 5.69 17.66
CA ALA A 42 -3.01 6.98 18.30
C ALA A 42 -1.50 7.29 18.35
N GLU A 43 -0.65 6.26 18.26
CA GLU A 43 0.82 6.37 18.33
C GLU A 43 1.47 6.50 16.95
N THR A 44 0.68 6.46 15.89
CA THR A 44 1.16 6.46 14.50
C THR A 44 0.61 7.67 13.75
N SER A 45 1.45 8.31 12.93
CA SER A 45 1.03 9.52 12.20
C SER A 45 0.55 9.26 10.77
N GLY A 46 0.81 8.06 10.27
CA GLY A 46 0.45 7.64 8.92
C GLY A 46 0.84 6.20 8.64
N GLY A 47 0.28 5.68 7.55
CA GLY A 47 0.63 4.38 7.00
C GLY A 47 1.18 4.55 5.59
N ALA A 48 2.08 3.66 5.19
CA ALA A 48 2.63 3.65 3.84
C ALA A 48 2.54 2.24 3.23
N ILE A 49 2.48 2.18 1.92
CA ILE A 49 2.74 0.96 1.15
C ILE A 49 4.03 1.17 0.35
N VAL A 50 4.97 0.25 0.52
CA VAL A 50 6.16 0.15 -0.33
C VAL A 50 5.96 -1.03 -1.26
N TYR A 51 6.08 -0.81 -2.55
CA TYR A 51 5.82 -1.84 -3.56
C TYR A 51 6.92 -1.86 -4.63
N GLN A 52 7.26 -3.06 -5.07
CA GLN A 52 8.19 -3.32 -6.16
C GLN A 52 7.40 -3.82 -7.37
N LEU A 53 7.68 -3.24 -8.53
CA LEU A 53 7.12 -3.66 -9.80
C LEU A 53 7.96 -4.76 -10.46
N PHE A 54 7.39 -5.49 -11.42
CA PHE A 54 8.15 -6.50 -12.18
C PHE A 54 9.26 -5.91 -13.07
N ASP A 55 9.24 -4.60 -13.33
CA ASP A 55 10.36 -3.89 -13.97
C ASP A 55 11.56 -3.62 -13.02
N GLY A 56 11.43 -4.00 -11.74
CA GLY A 56 12.44 -3.87 -10.71
C GLY A 56 12.41 -2.55 -9.93
N LYS A 57 11.59 -1.58 -10.35
CA LYS A 57 11.47 -0.30 -9.63
C LYS A 57 10.68 -0.47 -8.35
N THR A 58 11.07 0.32 -7.35
CA THR A 58 10.41 0.35 -6.04
C THR A 58 9.84 1.74 -5.81
N TYR A 59 8.62 1.78 -5.29
CA TYR A 59 7.87 3.00 -5.03
C TYR A 59 7.30 2.95 -3.62
N GLU A 60 7.01 4.13 -3.08
CA GLU A 60 6.36 4.34 -1.80
C GLU A 60 5.15 5.23 -2.01
N LEU A 61 4.07 4.91 -1.31
CA LEU A 61 2.85 5.70 -1.28
C LEU A 61 2.40 5.83 0.17
N ASP A 62 2.26 7.06 0.62
CA ASP A 62 1.90 7.41 2.00
C ASP A 62 0.45 7.85 2.11
N ALA A 63 -0.17 7.51 3.23
CA ALA A 63 -1.44 8.07 3.71
C ALA A 63 -1.27 8.55 5.14
N TRP A 64 -1.67 9.80 5.39
CA TRP A 64 -1.73 10.37 6.74
C TRP A 64 -2.78 9.63 7.59
N GLY A 65 -2.70 9.79 8.92
CA GLY A 65 -3.61 9.14 9.86
C GLY A 65 -5.09 9.31 9.48
N GLY A 66 -5.80 8.18 9.33
CA GLY A 66 -7.21 8.14 8.92
C GLY A 66 -7.51 8.52 7.46
N GLN A 67 -6.50 8.77 6.63
CA GLN A 67 -6.66 9.05 5.20
C GLN A 67 -6.44 7.79 4.34
N THR A 68 -6.71 7.88 3.05
CA THR A 68 -6.44 6.82 2.08
C THR A 68 -5.74 7.42 0.87
N ALA A 69 -4.72 6.73 0.39
CA ALA A 69 -4.04 7.07 -0.85
C ALA A 69 -4.04 5.87 -1.79
N SER A 70 -3.99 6.14 -3.09
CA SER A 70 -4.00 5.10 -4.11
C SER A 70 -3.28 5.53 -5.37
N ALA A 71 -2.68 4.59 -6.08
CA ALA A 71 -2.00 4.82 -7.35
C ALA A 71 -2.20 3.64 -8.32
N TYR A 72 -2.22 3.93 -9.62
CA TYR A 72 -2.08 2.90 -10.64
C TYR A 72 -0.60 2.67 -10.95
N THR A 73 -0.26 1.48 -11.41
CA THR A 73 1.12 1.10 -11.73
C THR A 73 1.33 0.97 -13.24
N SER A 74 2.56 1.18 -13.70
CA SER A 74 2.92 1.02 -15.12
C SER A 74 3.14 -0.43 -15.54
N THR A 75 3.39 -1.32 -14.57
CA THR A 75 3.50 -2.78 -14.73
C THR A 75 2.93 -3.44 -13.47
N PRO A 76 2.63 -4.75 -13.48
CA PRO A 76 2.14 -5.42 -12.29
C PRO A 76 3.14 -5.32 -11.12
N VAL A 77 2.60 -5.31 -9.91
CA VAL A 77 3.35 -5.34 -8.66
C VAL A 77 3.90 -6.75 -8.46
N LYS A 78 5.21 -6.85 -8.30
CA LYS A 78 5.93 -8.09 -7.96
C LYS A 78 5.85 -8.40 -6.47
N GLY A 79 5.83 -7.38 -5.63
CA GLY A 79 5.64 -7.55 -4.19
C GLY A 79 5.42 -6.23 -3.48
N PHE A 80 4.91 -6.29 -2.26
CA PHE A 80 4.63 -5.11 -1.45
C PHE A 80 4.79 -5.38 0.05
N LYS A 81 4.91 -4.32 0.83
CA LYS A 81 4.92 -4.35 2.29
C LYS A 81 4.16 -3.15 2.84
N ALA A 82 3.54 -3.33 3.99
CA ALA A 82 2.86 -2.28 4.73
C ALA A 82 3.83 -1.67 5.74
N CYS A 83 3.85 -0.35 5.85
CA CYS A 83 4.67 0.38 6.80
C CYS A 83 3.83 1.33 7.63
N TYR A 84 4.31 1.68 8.81
CA TYR A 84 3.78 2.77 9.61
C TYR A 84 4.92 3.66 10.08
N SER A 85 4.61 4.93 10.31
CA SER A 85 5.54 5.90 10.86
C SER A 85 5.13 6.25 12.29
N ASP A 86 6.06 6.10 13.22
CA ASP A 86 5.93 6.62 14.58
C ASP A 86 6.93 7.76 14.83
N PHE A 87 6.64 8.56 15.84
CA PHE A 87 7.50 9.66 16.26
C PHE A 87 8.08 9.33 17.64
N ILE A 88 9.27 8.72 17.65
CA ILE A 88 9.95 8.29 18.88
C ILE A 88 11.08 9.28 19.17
N SER A 89 11.06 9.86 20.37
CA SER A 89 12.16 10.69 20.89
C SER A 89 12.61 11.84 19.97
N GLY A 90 11.70 12.44 19.21
CA GLY A 90 12.02 13.56 18.32
C GLY A 90 12.36 13.18 16.87
N SER A 91 12.32 11.89 16.52
CA SER A 91 12.60 11.40 15.17
C SER A 91 11.46 10.54 14.63
N TRP A 92 11.24 10.64 13.32
CA TRP A 92 10.37 9.73 12.59
C TRP A 92 11.09 8.39 12.40
N THR A 93 10.44 7.29 12.76
CA THR A 93 10.92 5.94 12.47
C THR A 93 9.89 5.22 11.61
N ASN A 94 10.34 4.62 10.51
CA ASN A 94 9.49 3.83 9.62
C ASN A 94 9.66 2.35 9.93
N HIS A 95 8.56 1.72 10.31
CA HIS A 95 8.48 0.30 10.63
C HIS A 95 7.65 -0.41 9.57
N CYS A 96 8.22 -1.42 8.93
CA CYS A 96 7.57 -2.16 7.86
C CYS A 96 7.39 -3.63 8.19
N SER A 97 6.34 -4.23 7.63
CA SER A 97 6.20 -5.68 7.55
C SER A 97 7.32 -6.30 6.69
N GLY A 98 7.38 -7.63 6.69
CA GLY A 98 8.06 -8.37 5.63
C GLY A 98 7.42 -8.11 4.26
N TRP A 99 8.16 -8.44 3.19
CA TRP A 99 7.63 -8.41 1.83
C TRP A 99 6.61 -9.54 1.62
N HIS A 100 5.47 -9.18 1.05
CA HIS A 100 4.56 -10.10 0.39
C HIS A 100 4.91 -10.14 -1.10
N TRP A 101 5.27 -11.31 -1.62
CA TRP A 101 5.65 -11.50 -3.02
C TRP A 101 4.53 -12.19 -3.80
N PHE A 102 4.28 -11.70 -5.01
CA PHE A 102 3.45 -12.38 -6.00
C PHE A 102 4.35 -13.31 -6.83
N GLY A 103 3.94 -14.58 -6.94
CA GLY A 103 4.68 -15.63 -7.65
C GLY A 103 4.57 -15.54 -9.17
#